data_AF-E2BHY2-F1
#
_entry.id   AF-E2BHY2-F1
#
_cell.length_a   1.000
_cell.length_b   1.000
_cell.length_c   1.000
_cell.angle_alpha   90.00
_cell.angle_beta   90.00
_cell.angle_gamma   90.00
#
_symmetry.space_group_name_H-M   'P 1'
#
loop_
_entity.id
_entity.type
_entity.pdbx_description
1 polymer ?
#
loop_
_entity_poly.entity_id
_entity_poly.type
_entity_poly.pdbx_seq_one_letter_code
_entity_poly.pdbx_strand_id
1 'polypeptide(L)'
;MGRSRLKKKLKLEESREESTDTKSTTIPIKNLPEKFICMHVKSGTKIRNVLGYALKEFPNYDSVVWTGVGQAIGKTISCAELFKRRHEDLHQVTKLRYTKRSKGSKGDATDEIHQIPEIHILLTKNVKDTTELGYQAPGDCGEFLEKEDAANSKTNTKAGNANHMARIDTEQFSAMGLRIGQKRPRDTQADSFLRKNKKSRS
;
A
#
# COMPACT_ATOMS: atom_id res chain seq x y z
N MET A 1 35.39 -24.53 -21.63
CA MET A 1 36.06 -24.86 -20.36
C MET A 1 35.15 -24.46 -19.20
N GLY A 2 34.23 -25.34 -18.81
CA GLY A 2 33.19 -25.06 -17.82
C GLY A 2 33.74 -25.11 -16.39
N ARG A 3 33.44 -24.08 -15.58
CA ARG A 3 33.79 -24.05 -14.17
C ARG A 3 32.65 -24.63 -13.34
N SER A 4 32.84 -25.87 -12.90
CA SER A 4 31.97 -26.62 -11.99
C SER A 4 31.78 -25.89 -10.66
N ARG A 5 30.53 -25.78 -10.20
CA ARG A 5 30.17 -25.25 -8.87
C ARG A 5 30.08 -26.41 -7.87
N LEU A 6 31.11 -26.56 -7.04
CA LEU A 6 31.08 -27.42 -5.85
C LEU A 6 30.01 -26.91 -4.86
N LYS A 7 28.99 -27.73 -4.62
CA LYS A 7 27.98 -27.51 -3.59
C LYS A 7 28.57 -27.89 -2.23
N LYS A 8 28.85 -26.89 -1.38
CA LYS A 8 29.19 -27.13 0.02
C LYS A 8 27.87 -27.19 0.83
N LYS A 9 27.44 -28.40 1.20
CA LYS A 9 26.45 -28.62 2.26
C LYS A 9 27.16 -28.48 3.61
N LEU A 10 26.68 -27.58 4.47
CA LEU A 10 27.00 -27.48 5.90
C LEU A 10 25.67 -27.09 6.57
N LYS A 11 24.89 -28.08 6.99
CA LYS A 11 24.82 -28.67 8.34
C LYS A 11 24.25 -27.66 9.35
N LEU A 12 22.99 -27.92 9.68
CA LEU A 12 22.25 -27.47 10.85
C LEU A 12 23.06 -27.82 12.09
N GLU A 13 23.50 -26.81 12.83
CA GLU A 13 23.90 -26.92 14.23
C GLU A 13 23.29 -25.72 14.95
N GLU A 14 22.48 -26.06 15.94
CA GLU A 14 21.90 -25.18 16.93
C GLU A 14 22.96 -24.94 18.00
N SER A 15 23.32 -23.68 18.25
CA SER A 15 23.86 -23.27 19.55
C SER A 15 23.68 -21.76 19.73
N ARG A 16 23.10 -21.46 20.89
CA ARG A 16 22.86 -20.16 21.52
C ARG A 16 24.01 -19.17 21.36
N GLU A 17 23.65 -17.90 21.19
CA GLU A 17 24.10 -16.81 22.07
C GLU A 17 23.03 -15.71 22.09
N GLU A 18 22.30 -15.65 23.20
CA GLU A 18 21.36 -14.60 23.56
C GLU A 18 22.11 -13.27 23.71
N SER A 19 21.84 -12.33 22.81
CA SER A 19 21.98 -10.90 23.08
C SER A 19 20.58 -10.30 23.13
N THR A 20 20.07 -10.19 24.35
CA THR A 20 18.74 -9.70 24.67
C THR A 20 18.65 -8.18 24.50
N ASP A 21 18.30 -7.75 23.29
CA ASP A 21 17.52 -6.52 23.07
C ASP A 21 16.46 -6.73 21.98
N THR A 22 15.79 -7.88 22.04
CA THR A 22 14.52 -8.10 21.34
C THR A 22 13.42 -7.44 22.15
N LYS A 23 13.23 -6.13 21.96
CA LYS A 23 11.98 -5.44 22.32
C LYS A 23 10.83 -6.28 21.77
N SER A 24 10.13 -6.97 22.65
CA SER A 24 8.92 -7.71 22.33
C SER A 24 7.91 -6.68 21.84
N THR A 25 7.82 -6.51 20.52
CA THR A 25 6.80 -5.66 19.90
C THR A 25 5.46 -6.36 20.12
N THR A 26 4.85 -6.17 21.28
CA THR A 26 3.49 -6.64 21.54
C THR A 26 2.58 -5.93 20.54
N ILE A 27 2.01 -6.69 19.61
CA ILE A 27 1.07 -6.18 18.62
C ILE A 27 -0.22 -5.82 19.38
N PRO A 28 -0.70 -4.56 19.31
CA PRO A 28 -1.83 -4.08 20.10
C PRO A 28 -3.19 -4.49 19.49
N ILE A 29 -3.29 -5.70 18.95
CA ILE A 29 -4.51 -6.26 18.35
C ILE A 29 -5.01 -7.37 19.26
N LYS A 30 -6.26 -7.29 19.69
CA LYS A 30 -6.88 -8.33 20.52
C LYS A 30 -7.17 -9.56 19.65
N ASN A 31 -7.22 -10.74 20.25
CA ASN A 31 -7.58 -11.99 19.56
C ASN A 31 -6.75 -12.29 18.30
N LEU A 32 -5.44 -11.96 18.34
CA LEU A 32 -4.54 -12.22 17.22
C LEU A 32 -4.49 -13.73 16.88
N PRO A 33 -4.48 -14.12 15.60
CA PRO A 33 -4.36 -15.52 15.19
C PRO A 33 -3.07 -16.16 15.75
N GLU A 34 -3.11 -17.47 16.00
CA GLU A 34 -1.94 -18.21 16.51
C GLU A 34 -0.76 -18.21 15.52
N LYS A 35 -1.08 -18.28 14.22
CA LYS A 35 -0.12 -18.24 13.11
C LYS A 35 -0.43 -17.04 12.24
N PHE A 36 0.55 -16.15 12.10
CA PHE A 36 0.46 -15.00 11.21
C PHE A 36 1.86 -14.58 10.76
N ILE A 37 1.91 -13.89 9.64
CA ILE A 37 3.14 -13.28 9.13
C ILE A 37 3.24 -11.85 9.66
N CYS A 38 4.37 -11.45 10.24
CA CYS A 38 4.55 -10.08 10.72
C CYS A 38 5.50 -9.28 9.82
N MET A 39 4.97 -8.28 9.13
CA MET A 39 5.68 -7.42 8.19
C MET A 39 5.97 -6.04 8.77
N HIS A 40 7.23 -5.79 9.09
CA HIS A 40 7.68 -4.49 9.58
C HIS A 40 8.12 -3.58 8.42
N VAL A 41 7.35 -2.52 8.18
CA VAL A 41 7.62 -1.54 7.14
C VAL A 41 8.35 -0.34 7.77
N LYS A 42 9.54 -0.05 7.25
CA LYS A 42 10.40 1.08 7.62
C LYS A 42 10.51 2.05 6.44
N SER A 43 11.08 3.24 6.67
CA SER A 43 11.32 4.24 5.61
C SER A 43 12.20 3.69 4.46
N GLY A 44 13.13 2.78 4.74
CA GLY A 44 13.94 2.10 3.71
C GLY A 44 13.29 0.89 3.03
N THR A 45 12.16 0.37 3.53
CA THR A 45 11.55 -0.87 3.01
C THR A 45 11.10 -0.70 1.56
N LYS A 46 11.53 -1.64 0.72
CA LYS A 46 11.11 -1.76 -0.69
C LYS A 46 9.81 -2.54 -0.76
N ILE A 47 8.73 -1.86 -1.18
CA ILE A 47 7.37 -2.43 -1.23
C ILE A 47 7.34 -3.75 -2.01
N ARG A 48 7.99 -3.81 -3.19
CA ARG A 48 8.05 -5.01 -4.03
C ARG A 48 8.60 -6.24 -3.27
N ASN A 49 9.60 -6.06 -2.41
CA ASN A 49 10.22 -7.17 -1.69
C ASN A 49 9.32 -7.67 -0.57
N VAL A 50 8.82 -6.75 0.28
CA VAL A 50 7.98 -7.15 1.42
C VAL A 50 6.65 -7.73 0.96
N LEU A 51 6.05 -7.14 -0.08
CA LEU A 51 4.81 -7.65 -0.66
C LEU A 51 5.03 -9.01 -1.33
N GLY A 52 6.13 -9.17 -2.08
CA GLY A 52 6.45 -10.44 -2.73
C GLY A 52 6.61 -11.60 -1.74
N TYR A 53 7.24 -11.34 -0.59
CA TYR A 53 7.34 -12.32 0.49
C TYR A 53 5.98 -12.58 1.14
N ALA A 54 5.21 -11.53 1.45
CA ALA A 54 3.90 -11.67 2.09
C ALA A 54 2.95 -12.52 1.25
N LEU A 55 2.85 -12.23 -0.05
CA LEU A 55 1.96 -12.96 -0.97
C LEU A 55 2.36 -14.43 -1.11
N LYS A 56 3.67 -14.71 -1.10
CA LYS A 56 4.17 -16.09 -1.21
C LYS A 56 3.85 -16.92 0.03
N GLU A 57 4.02 -16.35 1.21
CA GLU A 57 3.84 -17.08 2.46
C GLU A 57 2.40 -17.08 2.97
N PHE A 58 1.56 -16.13 2.55
CA PHE A 58 0.20 -16.00 3.06
C PHE A 58 -0.63 -17.30 3.04
N PRO A 59 -0.59 -18.14 2.00
CA PRO A 59 -1.33 -19.42 2.00
C PRO A 59 -0.96 -20.37 3.13
N ASN A 60 0.21 -20.22 3.77
CA ASN A 60 0.66 -21.06 4.88
C ASN A 60 0.17 -20.57 6.25
N TYR A 61 -0.29 -19.31 6.35
CA TYR A 61 -0.63 -18.65 7.62
C TYR A 61 -2.06 -18.11 7.66
N ASP A 62 -2.66 -17.80 6.50
CA ASP A 62 -3.98 -17.18 6.34
C ASP A 62 -4.17 -15.83 7.06
N SER A 63 -3.09 -15.26 7.60
CA SER A 63 -3.08 -14.01 8.36
C SER A 63 -1.75 -13.28 8.20
N VAL A 64 -1.81 -11.96 8.05
CA VAL A 64 -0.63 -11.07 7.98
C VAL A 64 -0.88 -9.79 8.77
N VAL A 65 0.13 -9.33 9.51
CA VAL A 65 0.14 -8.06 10.23
C VAL A 65 1.15 -7.13 9.58
N TRP A 66 0.71 -5.96 9.16
CA TRP A 66 1.55 -4.88 8.66
C TRP A 66 1.80 -3.86 9.77
N THR A 67 3.05 -3.66 10.15
CA THR A 67 3.45 -2.69 11.18
C THR A 67 4.27 -1.57 10.58
N GLY A 68 3.95 -0.33 10.93
CA GLY A 68 4.65 0.86 10.44
C GLY A 68 4.76 1.94 11.49
N VAL A 69 5.89 2.63 11.53
CA VAL A 69 6.15 3.72 12.50
C VAL A 69 6.51 5.00 11.77
N GLY A 70 5.94 6.13 12.21
CA GLY A 70 6.23 7.48 11.71
C GLY A 70 6.09 7.59 10.20
N GLN A 71 7.16 8.00 9.51
CA GLN A 71 7.17 8.18 8.05
C GLN A 71 6.88 6.90 7.25
N ALA A 72 6.96 5.71 7.87
CA ALA A 72 6.65 4.46 7.19
C ALA A 72 5.15 4.13 7.14
N ILE A 73 4.31 4.85 7.88
CA ILE A 73 2.85 4.59 7.97
C ILE A 73 2.20 4.56 6.59
N GLY A 74 2.43 5.59 5.75
CA GLY A 74 1.83 5.65 4.41
C GLY A 74 2.22 4.45 3.52
N LYS A 75 3.46 3.98 3.61
CA LYS A 75 3.91 2.77 2.91
C LYS A 75 3.31 1.49 3.49
N THR A 76 3.07 1.46 4.79
CA THR A 76 2.44 0.32 5.48
C THR A 76 1.00 0.14 5.00
N ILE A 77 0.24 1.24 4.98
CA ILE A 77 -1.11 1.29 4.41
C ILE A 77 -1.07 0.85 2.95
N SER A 78 -0.15 1.41 2.16
CA SER A 78 0.00 1.03 0.74
C SER A 78 0.30 -0.47 0.56
N CYS A 79 1.08 -1.09 1.44
CA CYS A 79 1.34 -2.54 1.40
C CYS A 79 0.07 -3.34 1.69
N ALA A 80 -0.69 -2.96 2.73
CA ALA A 80 -1.95 -3.61 3.08
C ALA A 80 -2.98 -3.50 1.93
N GLU A 81 -3.15 -2.32 1.35
CA GLU A 81 -4.08 -2.10 0.23
C GLU A 81 -3.67 -2.87 -1.02
N LEU A 82 -2.38 -2.87 -1.37
CA LEU A 82 -1.89 -3.63 -2.52
C LEU A 82 -1.99 -5.14 -2.29
N PHE A 83 -1.91 -5.58 -1.04
CA PHE A 83 -2.11 -6.97 -0.65
C PHE A 83 -3.57 -7.41 -0.81
N LYS A 84 -4.55 -6.60 -0.36
CA LYS A 84 -5.99 -6.86 -0.57
C LYS A 84 -6.37 -6.96 -2.05
N ARG A 85 -5.69 -6.23 -2.94
CA ARG A 85 -5.88 -6.36 -4.41
C ARG A 85 -5.42 -7.70 -4.99
N ARG A 86 -4.78 -8.57 -4.20
CA ARG A 86 -4.29 -9.89 -4.61
C ARG A 86 -4.99 -11.03 -3.87
N HIS A 87 -5.58 -10.73 -2.72
CA HIS A 87 -6.34 -11.64 -1.90
C HIS A 87 -7.65 -10.96 -1.53
N GLU A 88 -8.72 -11.43 -2.16
CA GLU A 88 -10.09 -11.02 -1.86
C GLU A 88 -10.53 -11.65 -0.53
N ASP A 89 -11.67 -11.20 0.00
CA ASP A 89 -12.31 -11.74 1.20
C ASP A 89 -11.44 -11.73 2.47
N LEU A 90 -10.65 -10.67 2.66
CA LEU A 90 -9.88 -10.46 3.89
C LEU A 90 -10.59 -9.53 4.86
N HIS A 91 -10.75 -10.01 6.08
CA HIS A 91 -11.10 -9.17 7.23
C HIS A 91 -9.91 -8.31 7.61
N GLN A 92 -10.17 -7.04 7.93
CA GLN A 92 -9.15 -6.10 8.35
C GLN A 92 -9.42 -5.62 9.78
N VAL A 93 -8.37 -5.53 10.60
CA VAL A 93 -8.41 -4.82 11.90
C VAL A 93 -7.22 -3.87 11.97
N THR A 94 -7.51 -2.57 12.14
CA THR A 94 -6.48 -1.53 12.21
C THR A 94 -6.40 -0.90 13.59
N LYS A 95 -5.19 -0.82 14.15
CA LYS A 95 -4.90 -0.22 15.46
C LYS A 95 -3.80 0.81 15.34
N LEU A 96 -3.96 1.91 16.08
CA LEU A 96 -3.01 3.00 16.18
C LEU A 96 -2.48 3.09 17.60
N ARG A 97 -1.19 3.40 17.75
CA ARG A 97 -0.59 3.75 19.04
C ARG A 97 0.49 4.81 18.87
N TYR A 98 0.89 5.42 19.96
CA TYR A 98 2.12 6.21 20.02
C TYR A 98 3.21 5.40 20.73
N THR A 99 4.40 5.38 20.15
CA THR A 99 5.59 4.80 20.77
C THR A 99 6.55 5.92 21.19
N LYS A 100 7.15 5.79 22.38
CA LYS A 100 8.10 6.78 22.90
C LYS A 100 9.48 6.49 22.35
N ARG A 101 10.14 7.48 21.78
CA ARG A 101 11.55 7.40 21.36
C ARG A 101 12.34 8.51 22.07
N SER A 102 13.23 8.11 22.98
CA SER A 102 14.27 9.02 23.46
C SER A 102 15.29 9.18 22.33
N LYS A 103 15.60 10.44 21.99
CA LYS A 103 16.84 10.75 21.29
C LYS A 103 17.91 10.81 22.37
N GLY A 104 18.72 9.76 22.51
CA GLY A 104 19.83 9.79 23.46
C GLY A 104 20.74 10.98 23.13
N SER A 105 20.64 12.05 23.90
CA SER A 105 21.57 13.17 23.83
C SER A 105 22.87 12.71 24.50
N LYS A 106 23.95 12.60 23.72
CA LYS A 106 25.29 12.51 24.32
C LYS A 106 25.64 13.90 24.85
N GLY A 107 25.27 14.17 26.11
CA GLY A 107 25.66 15.39 26.82
C GLY A 107 24.46 16.20 27.32
N ASP A 108 24.19 16.06 28.62
CA ASP A 108 23.63 17.03 29.57
C ASP A 108 22.45 17.94 29.16
N ALA A 109 21.56 17.48 28.29
CA ALA A 109 20.32 18.17 27.97
C ALA A 109 19.15 17.18 28.02
N THR A 110 18.14 17.55 28.81
CA THR A 110 16.86 16.88 29.05
C THR A 110 16.45 15.94 27.91
N ASP A 111 16.29 14.65 28.22
CA ASP A 111 15.80 13.65 27.27
C ASP A 111 14.42 14.08 26.72
N GLU A 112 14.40 14.70 25.53
CA GLU A 112 13.15 15.00 24.84
C GLU A 112 12.49 13.69 24.40
N ILE A 113 11.49 13.25 25.16
CA ILE A 113 10.68 12.08 24.82
C ILE A 113 9.76 12.46 23.65
N HIS A 114 10.12 12.04 22.45
CA HIS A 114 9.24 12.21 21.30
C HIS A 114 8.27 11.03 21.19
N GLN A 115 6.98 11.33 21.07
CA GLN A 115 5.96 10.35 20.72
C GLN A 115 5.88 10.22 19.19
N ILE A 116 6.01 9.00 18.70
CA ILE A 116 5.97 8.70 17.27
C ILE A 116 4.74 7.82 17.00
N PRO A 117 3.87 8.17 16.04
CA PRO A 117 2.72 7.34 15.72
C PRO A 117 3.17 6.00 15.11
N GLU A 118 2.40 4.97 15.40
CA GLU A 118 2.59 3.61 14.93
C GLU A 118 1.24 3.00 14.54
N ILE A 119 1.22 2.28 13.43
CA ILE A 119 0.05 1.60 12.88
C ILE A 119 0.29 0.09 12.82
N HIS A 120 -0.75 -0.67 13.14
CA HIS A 120 -0.82 -2.12 12.99
C HIS A 120 -2.08 -2.46 12.19
N ILE A 121 -1.92 -3.16 11.08
CA ILE A 121 -3.02 -3.61 10.22
C ILE A 121 -2.97 -5.12 10.12
N LEU A 122 -3.90 -5.81 10.77
CA LEU A 122 -4.14 -7.25 10.57
C LEU A 122 -5.03 -7.44 9.35
N LEU A 123 -4.62 -8.32 8.44
CA LEU A 123 -5.45 -8.87 7.39
C LEU A 123 -5.53 -10.39 7.59
N THR A 124 -6.73 -10.94 7.66
CA THR A 124 -6.94 -12.37 7.93
C THR A 124 -8.17 -12.91 7.21
N LYS A 125 -8.15 -14.19 6.86
CA LYS A 125 -9.33 -14.89 6.31
C LYS A 125 -10.41 -15.14 7.36
N ASN A 126 -10.04 -15.28 8.63
CA ASN A 126 -10.96 -15.65 9.71
C ASN A 126 -10.83 -14.67 10.88
N VAL A 127 -11.93 -14.00 11.22
CA VAL A 127 -11.99 -13.09 12.38
C VAL A 127 -12.88 -13.69 13.46
N LYS A 128 -12.46 -13.59 14.72
CA LYS A 128 -13.26 -14.07 15.87
C LYS A 128 -14.23 -13.02 16.38
N ASP A 129 -13.88 -11.74 16.25
CA ASP A 129 -14.65 -10.61 16.79
C ASP A 129 -14.77 -9.51 15.73
N THR A 130 -15.99 -9.29 15.25
CA THR A 130 -16.33 -8.23 14.28
C THR A 130 -16.76 -6.92 14.94
N THR A 131 -16.92 -6.93 16.26
CA THR A 131 -17.31 -5.74 17.04
C THR A 131 -16.12 -4.89 17.47
N GLU A 132 -14.90 -5.39 17.23
CA GLU A 132 -13.68 -4.71 17.61
C GLU A 132 -13.49 -3.39 16.85
N LEU A 133 -13.16 -2.32 17.57
CA LEU A 133 -12.86 -1.02 16.97
C LEU A 133 -11.75 -1.13 15.92
N GLY A 134 -11.98 -0.53 14.75
CA GLY A 134 -11.06 -0.59 13.63
C GLY A 134 -11.20 -1.85 12.78
N TYR A 135 -12.21 -2.70 13.04
CA TYR A 135 -12.63 -3.75 12.14
C TYR A 135 -13.22 -3.17 10.85
N GLN A 136 -12.92 -3.82 9.72
CA GLN A 136 -13.48 -3.53 8.40
C GLN A 136 -13.78 -4.88 7.73
N ALA A 137 -15.02 -5.00 7.24
CA ALA A 137 -15.50 -6.21 6.59
C ALA A 137 -14.82 -6.43 5.23
N PRO A 138 -14.77 -7.67 4.72
CA PRO A 138 -14.20 -7.92 3.40
C PRO A 138 -15.05 -7.25 2.32
N GLY A 139 -14.39 -6.66 1.32
CA GLY A 139 -15.06 -5.94 0.23
C GLY A 139 -15.55 -4.53 0.60
N ASP A 140 -15.51 -4.14 1.88
CA ASP A 140 -15.76 -2.76 2.29
C ASP A 140 -14.60 -1.87 1.80
N CYS A 141 -14.88 -0.98 0.86
CA CYS A 141 -13.91 -0.05 0.29
C CYS A 141 -13.84 1.28 1.05
N GLY A 142 -14.56 1.42 2.18
CA GLY A 142 -14.69 2.68 2.90
C GLY A 142 -15.54 3.68 2.12
N GLU A 143 -16.67 3.23 1.60
CA GLU A 143 -17.64 4.14 0.97
C GLU A 143 -18.21 5.05 2.07
N PHE A 144 -17.72 6.29 2.09
CA PHE A 144 -18.23 7.29 3.01
C PHE A 144 -19.63 7.64 2.51
N LEU A 145 -20.65 7.31 3.31
CA LEU A 145 -22.00 7.81 3.09
C LEU A 145 -21.90 9.34 3.05
N GLU A 146 -22.07 9.92 1.86
CA GLU A 146 -22.35 11.34 1.76
C GLU A 146 -23.64 11.54 2.55
N LYS A 147 -23.56 12.33 3.62
CA LYS A 147 -24.77 12.76 4.29
C LYS A 147 -25.51 13.57 3.24
N GLU A 148 -26.54 12.97 2.64
CA GLU A 148 -27.54 13.74 1.91
C GLU A 148 -28.11 14.72 2.93
N ASP A 149 -27.69 15.98 2.83
CA ASP A 149 -28.40 17.08 3.48
C ASP A 149 -29.86 16.91 3.07
N ALA A 150 -30.74 16.84 4.08
CA ALA A 150 -32.15 16.53 3.92
C ALA A 150 -32.87 17.60 3.08
N ALA A 151 -32.68 17.55 1.77
CA ALA A 151 -33.32 18.38 0.76
C ALA A 151 -33.23 17.66 -0.59
N ASN A 152 -34.00 16.57 -0.70
CA ASN A 152 -34.78 16.27 -1.90
C ASN A 152 -34.00 16.00 -3.20
N SER A 153 -33.64 14.74 -3.48
CA SER A 153 -33.96 14.17 -4.80
C SER A 153 -33.97 12.63 -4.76
N LYS A 154 -35.08 12.05 -5.23
CA LYS A 154 -35.18 10.63 -5.52
C LYS A 154 -34.38 10.33 -6.79
N THR A 155 -33.37 9.47 -6.72
CA THR A 155 -33.02 8.62 -7.87
C THR A 155 -32.51 7.26 -7.42
N ASN A 156 -33.30 6.23 -7.74
CA ASN A 156 -32.87 4.82 -7.78
C ASN A 156 -31.61 4.68 -8.65
N THR A 157 -30.59 3.95 -8.19
CA THR A 157 -29.79 3.16 -9.13
C THR A 157 -29.22 1.89 -8.51
N LYS A 158 -29.56 0.76 -9.15
CA LYS A 158 -28.88 -0.53 -9.05
C LYS A 158 -27.48 -0.45 -9.67
N ALA A 159 -26.61 -1.35 -9.21
CA ALA A 159 -25.36 -1.85 -9.79
C ALA A 159 -24.99 -1.39 -11.22
N GLY A 160 -23.76 -0.89 -11.40
CA GLY A 160 -23.18 -0.77 -12.74
C GLY A 160 -21.80 -0.11 -12.80
N ASN A 161 -20.78 -0.93 -13.09
CA ASN A 161 -19.61 -0.67 -13.94
C ASN A 161 -18.81 0.65 -13.85
N ALA A 162 -17.48 0.47 -13.79
CA ALA A 162 -16.40 1.45 -13.69
C ALA A 162 -16.19 2.41 -14.90
N ASN A 163 -17.26 2.87 -15.57
CA ASN A 163 -17.14 3.78 -16.72
C ASN A 163 -17.83 5.15 -16.55
N HIS A 164 -18.38 5.49 -15.37
CA HIS A 164 -19.10 6.76 -15.16
C HIS A 164 -18.24 7.92 -14.59
N MET A 165 -16.91 7.82 -14.61
CA MET A 165 -16.04 8.91 -14.13
C MET A 165 -15.67 9.94 -15.23
N ALA A 166 -15.89 9.62 -16.51
CA ALA A 166 -15.38 10.46 -17.61
C ALA A 166 -16.38 11.49 -18.16
N ARG A 167 -17.64 11.51 -17.66
CA ARG A 167 -18.71 12.28 -18.31
C ARG A 167 -19.21 13.47 -17.49
N ILE A 168 -18.95 13.51 -16.19
CA ILE A 168 -19.64 14.45 -15.31
C ILE A 168 -19.15 15.90 -15.44
N ASP A 169 -17.95 16.18 -15.98
CA ASP A 169 -17.38 17.53 -15.77
C ASP A 169 -16.80 18.26 -16.99
N THR A 170 -16.88 17.67 -18.18
CA THR A 170 -16.28 18.28 -19.38
C THR A 170 -16.89 19.65 -19.73
N GLU A 171 -18.18 19.82 -19.47
CA GLU A 171 -18.90 21.07 -19.74
C GLU A 171 -18.62 22.16 -18.70
N GLN A 172 -18.53 21.81 -17.41
CA GLN A 172 -18.21 22.81 -16.37
C GLN A 172 -16.77 23.31 -16.49
N PHE A 173 -15.81 22.43 -16.77
CA PHE A 173 -14.44 22.86 -17.05
C PHE A 173 -14.34 23.75 -18.28
N SER A 174 -15.15 23.48 -19.32
CA SER A 174 -15.23 24.34 -20.51
C SER A 174 -15.81 25.72 -20.20
N ALA A 175 -16.85 25.79 -19.36
CA ALA A 175 -17.43 27.06 -18.89
C ALA A 175 -16.44 27.87 -18.03
N MET A 176 -15.56 27.20 -17.29
CA MET A 176 -14.47 27.83 -16.53
C MET A 176 -13.20 28.12 -17.37
N GLY A 177 -13.22 27.88 -18.68
CA GLY A 177 -12.09 28.14 -19.58
C GLY A 177 -10.93 27.14 -19.48
N LEU A 178 -11.12 26.03 -18.77
CA LEU A 178 -10.12 24.98 -18.56
C LEU A 178 -10.29 23.86 -19.60
N ARG A 179 -9.38 23.80 -20.58
CA ARG A 179 -9.38 22.70 -21.58
C ARG A 179 -8.59 21.51 -21.06
N ILE A 180 -9.27 20.59 -20.38
CA ILE A 180 -8.70 19.30 -20.01
C ILE A 180 -8.98 18.29 -21.14
N GLY A 181 -7.93 17.70 -21.72
CA GLY A 181 -8.07 16.48 -22.54
C GLY A 181 -8.24 16.63 -24.05
N GLN A 182 -8.11 17.81 -24.66
CA GLN A 182 -8.07 17.92 -26.13
C GLN A 182 -6.67 17.59 -26.67
N LYS A 183 -6.50 16.40 -27.26
CA LYS A 183 -5.37 16.12 -28.16
C LYS A 183 -5.47 17.07 -29.35
N ARG A 184 -4.39 17.81 -29.63
CA ARG A 184 -4.28 18.63 -30.85
C ARG A 184 -4.51 17.73 -32.08
N PRO A 185 -5.40 18.10 -33.02
CA PRO A 185 -5.53 17.36 -34.27
C PRO A 185 -4.20 17.44 -35.03
N ARG A 186 -3.82 16.31 -35.62
CA ARG A 186 -2.61 16.16 -36.42
C ARG A 186 -3.01 16.49 -37.85
N ASP A 187 -2.58 17.65 -38.36
CA ASP A 187 -2.84 18.03 -39.75
C ASP A 187 -2.26 16.97 -40.69
N THR A 188 -3.15 16.40 -41.49
CA THR A 188 -2.78 15.57 -42.63
C THR A 188 -2.83 16.48 -43.85
N GLN A 189 -1.66 16.96 -44.27
CA GLN A 189 -1.50 17.44 -45.64
C GLN A 189 -0.43 16.59 -46.30
N ALA A 190 -0.89 15.48 -46.89
CA ALA A 190 -0.13 14.79 -47.92
C ALA A 190 -0.31 15.53 -49.24
N ASP A 191 0.75 15.49 -50.03
CA ASP A 191 0.87 15.84 -51.44
C ASP A 191 0.97 17.31 -51.84
N SER A 192 2.22 17.78 -51.90
CA SER A 192 2.68 18.49 -53.09
C SER A 192 4.11 18.09 -53.48
N PHE A 193 4.18 17.20 -54.47
CA PHE A 193 5.14 17.18 -55.58
C PHE A 193 6.64 17.02 -55.30
N LEU A 194 7.10 15.80 -55.59
CA LEU A 194 8.36 15.47 -56.24
C LEU A 194 8.83 16.57 -57.22
N ARG A 195 10.09 17.02 -57.10
CA ARG A 195 11.17 16.90 -58.12
C ARG A 195 12.32 17.91 -57.94
N LYS A 196 13.51 17.44 -58.35
CA LYS A 196 14.78 18.15 -58.69
C LYS A 196 15.70 18.46 -57.50
N ASN A 197 17.01 18.30 -57.59
CA ASN A 197 17.93 17.52 -58.43
C ASN A 197 19.32 17.66 -57.77
N LYS A 198 20.06 16.55 -57.70
CA LYS A 198 21.50 16.36 -58.00
C LYS A 198 22.48 17.58 -57.99
N LYS A 199 23.68 17.30 -57.41
CA LYS A 199 25.02 17.95 -57.49
C LYS A 199 25.24 19.16 -56.55
N SER A 200 26.42 19.39 -55.96
CA SER A 200 27.80 18.95 -56.26
C SER A 200 28.69 18.91 -55.00
N ARG A 201 29.76 18.10 -55.08
CA ARG A 201 31.00 18.23 -54.30
C ARG A 201 31.55 19.66 -54.38
N SER A 202 32.13 20.15 -53.29
CA SER A 202 33.46 20.75 -53.27
C SER A 202 34.11 20.50 -51.92
#